data_AF-A0A7C9PME1-F1
#
_entry.id   AF-A0A7C9PME1-F1
#
_cell.length_a   1.000
_cell.length_b   1.000
_cell.length_c   1.000
_cell.angle_alpha   90.00
_cell.angle_beta   90.00
_cell.angle_gamma   90.00
#
_symmetry.space_group_name_H-M   'P 1'
#
loop_
_entity.id
_entity.type
_entity.pdbx_description
1 polymer ?
#
loop_
_entity_poly.entity_id
_entity_poly.type
_entity_poly.pdbx_seq_one_letter_code
_entity_poly.pdbx_strand_id
1 'polypeptide(L)'
;MNPPELTPNSIPPELNVQRLTRSAKHFETTIDAAIQLAREQGREIDDNTAALIAHVLSRGLGRDSALAEYARTRTGTPDTLSAEYLRIYGHPQTLGTVRGWIDWLGTYLTTKVNNADFETSSEADATEGPQFLRPPKLLRSELTISGETLSLHLPPTVDGPQIQAIVQHLESLPLIESPAFRAFLTLPDVDGSATNLVESFHEFYVGHFDTYSGLIYALSPLEEWQTALGQWTAENGLPHEAVTFDEGIVLEQVREVYDILEKDGGFYAFNK
;
A
#
# COMPACT_ATOMS: atom_id res chain seq x y z
N MET A 1 40.07 6.76 40.63
CA MET A 1 38.84 7.20 39.94
C MET A 1 38.30 6.00 39.21
N ASN A 2 37.25 5.38 39.73
CA ASN A 2 36.55 4.31 39.03
C ASN A 2 35.72 4.93 37.88
N PRO A 3 35.58 4.25 36.74
CA PRO A 3 34.65 4.67 35.70
C PRO A 3 33.20 4.59 36.23
N PRO A 4 32.29 5.43 35.73
CA PRO A 4 30.90 5.42 36.16
C PRO A 4 30.25 4.08 35.81
N GLU A 5 29.62 3.45 36.81
CA GLU A 5 28.75 2.30 36.65
C GLU A 5 27.60 2.65 35.69
N LEU A 6 27.54 1.96 34.56
CA LEU A 6 26.35 1.88 33.72
C LEU A 6 25.27 1.17 34.55
N THR A 7 24.26 1.90 34.98
CA THR A 7 23.11 1.32 35.67
C THR A 7 22.33 0.40 34.71
N PRO A 8 22.12 -0.88 35.05
CA PRO A 8 21.26 -1.77 34.28
C PRO A 8 19.86 -1.71 34.88
N ASN A 9 18.91 -1.03 34.21
CA ASN A 9 17.48 -1.37 34.19
C ASN A 9 16.63 -0.17 33.74
N SER A 10 16.35 -0.14 32.44
CA SER A 10 15.03 0.28 31.97
C SER A 10 14.60 -0.79 31.00
N ILE A 11 13.84 -1.79 31.47
CA ILE A 11 13.03 -2.59 30.56
C ILE A 11 12.24 -1.57 29.73
N PRO A 12 12.41 -1.50 28.39
CA PRO A 12 11.66 -0.55 27.60
C PRO A 12 10.17 -0.80 27.89
N PRO A 13 9.38 0.22 28.25
CA PRO A 13 8.00 0.02 28.64
C PRO A 13 7.29 -0.84 27.59
N GLU A 14 6.54 -1.83 28.03
CA GLU A 14 5.81 -2.75 27.17
C GLU A 14 4.90 -1.96 26.22
N LEU A 15 4.86 -2.36 24.94
CA LEU A 15 4.11 -1.64 23.92
C LEU A 15 2.62 -1.66 24.27
N ASN A 16 2.03 -0.49 24.50
CA ASN A 16 0.60 -0.38 24.82
C ASN A 16 -0.23 -0.27 23.54
N VAL A 17 -0.52 -1.42 22.93
CA VAL A 17 -1.28 -1.51 21.67
C VAL A 17 -2.68 -0.90 21.81
N GLN A 18 -3.36 -1.08 22.95
CA GLN A 18 -4.70 -0.52 23.14
C GLN A 18 -4.72 1.03 23.06
N ARG A 19 -3.71 1.67 23.64
CA ARG A 19 -3.56 3.13 23.56
C ARG A 19 -3.18 3.59 22.15
N LEU A 20 -2.32 2.83 21.47
CA LEU A 20 -1.99 3.07 20.06
C LEU A 20 -3.25 2.98 19.18
N THR A 21 -4.01 1.88 19.26
CA THR A 21 -5.23 1.68 18.47
C THR A 21 -6.28 2.77 18.71
N ARG A 22 -6.48 3.19 19.96
CA ARG A 22 -7.41 4.30 20.26
C ARG A 22 -6.95 5.61 19.63
N SER A 23 -5.64 5.88 19.67
CA SER A 23 -5.08 7.07 19.03
C SER A 23 -5.18 6.98 17.51
N ALA A 24 -4.90 5.83 16.92
CA ALA A 24 -4.99 5.60 15.49
C ALA A 24 -6.39 5.90 14.97
N LYS A 25 -7.43 5.29 15.57
CA LYS A 25 -8.83 5.55 15.19
C LYS A 25 -9.24 7.03 15.27
N HIS A 26 -8.62 7.80 16.16
CA HIS A 26 -8.95 9.22 16.30
C HIS A 26 -8.37 10.09 15.17
N PHE A 27 -7.21 9.70 14.64
CA PHE A 27 -6.47 10.48 13.62
C PHE A 27 -6.54 9.87 12.22
N GLU A 28 -7.15 8.69 12.08
CA GLU A 28 -7.22 7.90 10.86
C GLU A 28 -7.63 8.72 9.64
N THR A 29 -8.82 9.33 9.70
CA THR A 29 -9.34 10.16 8.61
C THR A 29 -8.40 11.31 8.22
N THR A 30 -7.70 11.92 9.18
CA THR A 30 -6.80 13.05 8.91
C THR A 30 -5.49 12.60 8.29
N ILE A 31 -4.91 11.51 8.79
CA ILE A 31 -3.65 10.97 8.28
C ILE A 31 -3.87 10.36 6.89
N ASP A 32 -4.93 9.58 6.71
CA ASP A 32 -5.22 8.93 5.43
C ASP A 32 -5.54 9.94 4.33
N ALA A 33 -6.29 11.01 4.63
CA ALA A 33 -6.53 12.09 3.67
C ALA A 33 -5.23 12.81 3.28
N ALA A 34 -4.30 13.02 4.22
CA ALA A 34 -3.01 13.65 3.93
C ALA A 34 -2.09 12.75 3.09
N ILE A 35 -2.10 11.44 3.37
CA ILE A 35 -1.39 10.42 2.59
C ILE A 35 -1.96 10.35 1.17
N GLN A 36 -3.29 10.29 1.04
CA GLN A 36 -3.95 10.22 -0.26
C GLN A 36 -3.64 11.47 -1.11
N LEU A 37 -3.67 12.65 -0.51
CA LEU A 37 -3.27 13.89 -1.19
C LEU A 37 -1.80 13.85 -1.63
N ALA A 38 -0.90 13.31 -0.82
CA ALA A 38 0.52 13.15 -1.17
C ALA A 38 0.69 12.18 -2.35
N ARG A 39 -0.04 11.07 -2.34
CA ARG A 39 -0.08 10.06 -3.41
C ARG A 39 -0.59 10.64 -4.74
N GLU A 40 -1.71 11.34 -4.71
CA GLU A 40 -2.31 11.99 -5.90
C GLU A 40 -1.37 13.03 -6.53
N GLN A 41 -0.56 13.70 -5.69
CA GLN A 41 0.39 14.71 -6.12
C GLN A 41 1.79 14.12 -6.45
N GLY A 42 1.97 12.80 -6.31
CA GLY A 42 3.25 12.12 -6.56
C GLY A 42 4.39 12.65 -5.69
N ARG A 43 4.09 13.05 -4.44
CA ARG A 43 5.07 13.66 -3.51
C ARG A 43 5.06 12.98 -2.14
N GLU A 44 6.01 13.37 -1.31
CA GLU A 44 6.09 12.89 0.08
C GLU A 44 5.00 13.52 0.95
N ILE A 45 4.74 12.85 2.09
CA ILE A 45 4.04 13.49 3.20
C ILE A 45 4.83 14.70 3.72
N ASP A 46 4.14 15.70 4.26
CA ASP A 46 4.79 16.89 4.79
C ASP A 46 5.26 16.70 6.26
N ASP A 47 6.05 17.65 6.76
CA ASP A 47 6.55 17.67 8.14
C ASP A 47 5.44 17.56 9.19
N ASN A 48 4.23 18.07 8.89
CA ASN A 48 3.11 18.05 9.82
C ASN A 48 2.48 16.66 9.87
N THR A 49 2.30 16.02 8.73
CA THR A 49 1.79 14.66 8.59
C THR A 49 2.77 13.67 9.21
N ALA A 50 4.07 13.82 8.96
CA ALA A 50 5.11 13.00 9.57
C ALA A 50 5.12 13.15 11.11
N ALA A 51 5.05 14.38 11.62
CA ALA A 51 4.96 14.63 13.06
C ALA A 51 3.66 14.07 13.67
N LEU A 52 2.55 14.11 12.94
CA LEU A 52 1.26 13.57 13.37
C LEU A 52 1.28 12.03 13.43
N ILE A 53 1.86 11.37 12.42
CA ILE A 53 2.06 9.92 12.46
C ILE A 53 2.93 9.54 13.66
N ALA A 54 4.09 10.19 13.83
CA ALA A 54 4.96 9.95 14.98
C ALA A 54 4.25 10.19 16.32
N HIS A 55 3.38 11.22 16.38
CA HIS A 55 2.57 11.50 17.56
C HIS A 55 1.66 10.32 17.92
N VAL A 56 0.97 9.76 16.92
CA VAL A 56 0.06 8.63 17.12
C VAL A 56 0.83 7.38 17.56
N LEU A 57 1.92 7.06 16.86
CA LEU A 57 2.76 5.90 17.17
C LEU A 57 3.33 5.98 18.60
N SER A 58 3.76 7.17 19.03
CA SER A 58 4.31 7.40 20.37
C SER A 58 3.32 7.08 21.51
N ARG A 59 2.00 7.08 21.25
CA ARG A 59 1.00 6.76 22.28
C ARG A 59 1.10 5.33 22.79
N GLY A 60 1.64 4.42 21.96
CA GLY A 60 1.93 3.04 22.35
C GLY A 60 3.24 2.88 23.14
N LEU A 61 4.20 3.79 22.96
CA LEU A 61 5.56 3.66 23.52
C LEU A 61 5.79 4.51 24.78
N GLY A 62 5.03 5.59 24.94
CA GLY A 62 5.16 6.50 26.08
C GLY A 62 5.67 7.89 25.69
N ARG A 63 5.61 8.82 26.64
CA ARG A 63 5.93 10.24 26.41
C ARG A 63 7.41 10.51 26.18
N ASP A 64 8.26 9.61 26.64
CA ASP A 64 9.72 9.73 26.58
C ASP A 64 10.32 8.98 25.38
N SER A 65 9.46 8.49 24.46
CA SER A 65 9.89 7.83 23.23
C SER A 65 10.52 8.83 22.24
N ALA A 66 11.45 8.36 21.42
CA ALA A 66 12.04 9.14 20.34
C ALA A 66 10.96 9.64 19.36
N LEU A 67 9.93 8.84 19.07
CA LEU A 67 8.77 9.25 18.28
C LEU A 67 7.95 10.35 18.96
N ALA A 68 7.80 10.33 20.29
CA ALA A 68 7.14 11.42 21.02
C ALA A 68 7.97 12.71 20.96
N GLU A 69 9.29 12.60 21.03
CA GLU A 69 10.20 13.73 20.89
C GLU A 69 10.11 14.33 19.50
N TYR A 70 10.27 13.49 18.46
CA TYR A 70 10.18 13.90 17.06
C TYR A 70 8.83 14.55 16.73
N ALA A 71 7.71 14.02 17.25
CA ALA A 71 6.40 14.62 17.06
C ALA A 71 6.30 16.07 17.62
N ARG A 72 7.09 16.38 18.65
CA ARG A 72 7.10 17.70 19.30
C ARG A 72 8.11 18.65 18.67
N THR A 73 9.31 18.16 18.37
CA THR A 73 10.46 18.99 17.99
C THR A 73 10.80 18.91 16.50
N ARG A 74 10.30 17.89 15.80
CA ARG A 74 10.73 17.48 14.44
C ARG A 74 12.22 17.13 14.37
N THR A 75 12.82 16.78 15.51
CA THR A 75 14.22 16.37 15.62
C THR A 75 14.32 14.93 16.13
N GLY A 76 15.31 14.19 15.64
CA GLY A 76 15.55 12.80 16.01
C GLY A 76 16.52 12.17 15.02
N THR A 77 17.18 11.08 15.43
CA THR A 77 18.04 10.32 14.52
C THR A 77 17.24 9.19 13.87
N PRO A 78 17.50 8.85 12.60
CA PRO A 78 16.82 7.73 11.94
C PRO A 78 16.92 6.42 12.73
N ASP A 79 18.09 6.13 13.31
CA ASP A 79 18.33 4.91 14.08
C ASP A 79 17.43 4.82 15.33
N THR A 80 17.22 5.93 16.03
CA THR A 80 16.38 5.94 17.25
C THR A 80 14.90 5.88 16.91
N LEU A 81 14.48 6.56 15.84
CA LEU A 81 13.09 6.54 15.37
C LEU A 81 12.71 5.17 14.77
N SER A 82 13.62 4.58 13.98
CA SER A 82 13.41 3.27 13.34
C SER A 82 13.32 2.13 14.32
N ALA A 83 14.19 2.10 15.35
CA ALA A 83 14.09 1.11 16.41
C ALA A 83 12.70 1.11 17.08
N GLU A 84 12.09 2.28 17.23
CA GLU A 84 10.77 2.43 17.86
C GLU A 84 9.60 2.09 16.93
N TYR A 85 9.56 2.61 15.71
CA TYR A 85 8.46 2.28 14.80
C TYR A 85 8.52 0.82 14.32
N LEU A 86 9.72 0.23 14.16
CA LEU A 86 9.85 -1.19 13.80
C LEU A 86 9.38 -2.12 14.93
N ARG A 87 9.52 -1.69 16.19
CA ARG A 87 8.94 -2.40 17.33
C ARG A 87 7.41 -2.42 17.27
N ILE A 88 6.79 -1.33 16.83
CA ILE A 88 5.33 -1.28 16.59
C ILE A 88 4.97 -2.15 15.38
N TYR A 89 5.72 -2.03 14.28
CA TYR A 89 5.53 -2.80 13.06
C TYR A 89 5.62 -4.31 13.32
N GLY A 90 6.59 -4.79 14.10
CA GLY A 90 6.75 -6.21 14.40
C GLY A 90 5.70 -6.80 15.33
N HIS A 91 4.84 -6.00 15.97
CA HIS A 91 3.91 -6.49 16.97
C HIS A 91 2.67 -7.15 16.32
N PRO A 92 2.25 -8.38 16.71
CA PRO A 92 1.17 -9.12 16.04
C PRO A 92 -0.19 -8.43 16.05
N GLN A 93 -0.47 -7.60 17.06
CA GLN A 93 -1.74 -6.89 17.21
C GLN A 93 -1.76 -5.48 16.57
N THR A 94 -0.71 -5.12 15.82
CA THR A 94 -0.66 -3.83 15.12
C THR A 94 -1.55 -3.86 13.88
N LEU A 95 -2.48 -2.92 13.79
CA LEU A 95 -3.43 -2.77 12.68
C LEU A 95 -2.72 -2.49 11.36
N GLY A 96 -3.30 -2.96 10.25
CA GLY A 96 -2.79 -2.72 8.88
C GLY A 96 -2.60 -1.23 8.56
N THR A 97 -3.60 -0.39 8.88
CA THR A 97 -3.53 1.07 8.71
C THR A 97 -2.32 1.69 9.41
N VAL A 98 -2.01 1.22 10.62
CA VAL A 98 -0.86 1.72 11.39
C VAL A 98 0.47 1.29 10.76
N ARG A 99 0.53 0.09 10.16
CA ARG A 99 1.71 -0.36 9.39
C ARG A 99 1.91 0.52 8.16
N GLY A 100 0.84 0.80 7.42
CA GLY A 100 0.89 1.72 6.28
C GLY A 100 1.41 3.11 6.66
N TRP A 101 1.00 3.66 7.81
CA TRP A 101 1.56 4.93 8.29
C TRP A 101 3.04 4.85 8.66
N ILE A 102 3.48 3.72 9.23
CA ILE A 102 4.90 3.49 9.54
C ILE A 102 5.73 3.48 8.25
N ASP A 103 5.21 2.87 7.17
CA ASP A 103 5.88 2.85 5.88
C ASP A 103 6.07 4.29 5.35
N TRP A 104 5.02 5.11 5.35
CA TRP A 104 5.12 6.52 4.96
C TRP A 104 6.07 7.35 5.83
N LEU A 105 6.02 7.17 7.16
CA LEU A 105 6.93 7.87 8.07
C LEU A 105 8.39 7.46 7.86
N GLY A 106 8.65 6.16 7.66
CA GLY A 106 9.98 5.63 7.38
C GLY A 106 10.58 6.24 6.12
N THR A 107 9.78 6.32 5.06
CA THR A 107 10.20 6.92 3.78
C THR A 107 10.52 8.41 3.91
N TYR A 108 9.63 9.17 4.56
CA TYR A 108 9.84 10.58 4.81
C TYR A 108 11.16 10.86 5.57
N LEU A 109 11.45 10.06 6.61
CA LEU A 109 12.65 10.26 7.44
C LEU A 109 13.94 9.97 6.66
N THR A 110 13.97 8.93 5.83
CA THR A 110 15.12 8.61 4.96
C THR A 110 15.35 9.71 3.92
N THR A 111 14.28 10.22 3.31
CA THR A 111 14.36 11.31 2.33
C THR A 111 14.89 12.60 2.97
N LYS A 112 14.43 12.94 4.19
CA LYS A 112 14.90 14.13 4.91
C LYS A 112 16.39 14.06 5.27
N VAL A 113 16.89 12.89 5.64
CA VAL A 113 18.32 12.69 5.95
C VAL A 113 19.18 12.78 4.70
N ASN A 114 18.77 12.16 3.59
CA ASN A 114 19.51 12.26 2.34
C ASN A 114 19.57 13.70 1.78
N ASN A 115 18.56 14.52 2.05
CA ASN A 115 18.54 15.92 1.65
C ASN A 115 19.34 16.84 2.59
N ALA A 116 19.61 16.44 3.84
CA ALA A 116 20.44 17.20 4.77
C ALA A 116 21.94 17.14 4.43
N ASP A 117 22.36 16.16 3.63
CA ASP A 117 23.75 16.01 3.14
C ASP A 117 23.98 16.70 1.77
N PHE A 118 23.02 17.45 1.25
CA PHE A 118 23.07 18.08 -0.08
C PHE A 118 23.29 19.62 -0.06
N GLU A 119 23.95 20.18 0.95
CA GLU A 119 24.50 21.54 0.88
C GLU A 119 25.95 21.53 0.35
N THR A 120 26.15 21.06 -0.89
CA THR A 120 27.17 21.55 -1.84
C THR A 120 27.20 20.63 -3.05
N SER A 121 26.52 21.00 -4.14
CA SER A 121 27.01 20.87 -5.53
C SER A 121 25.93 21.30 -6.52
N SER A 122 26.22 22.41 -7.20
CA SER A 122 25.85 22.80 -8.57
C SER A 122 24.56 22.29 -9.20
N GLU A 123 23.74 23.25 -9.61
CA GLU A 123 22.77 23.15 -10.72
C GLU A 123 23.37 22.40 -11.92
N ALA A 124 22.80 21.23 -12.25
CA ALA A 124 22.70 20.56 -13.55
C ALA A 124 22.62 19.03 -13.35
N ASP A 125 21.41 18.52 -13.07
CA ASP A 125 20.87 17.14 -13.34
C ASP A 125 19.82 16.64 -12.31
N ALA A 126 19.08 17.52 -11.64
CA ALA A 126 17.98 17.09 -10.75
C ALA A 126 16.69 16.77 -11.53
N THR A 127 16.70 15.70 -12.35
CA THR A 127 15.47 15.06 -12.88
C THR A 127 15.28 13.64 -12.36
N GLU A 128 15.92 13.29 -11.23
CA GLU A 128 15.61 12.08 -10.49
C GLU A 128 15.27 12.45 -9.05
N GLY A 129 13.97 12.45 -8.74
CA GLY A 129 13.49 12.60 -7.37
C GLY A 129 14.01 11.47 -6.45
N PRO A 130 14.01 11.68 -5.12
CA PRO A 130 14.55 10.73 -4.14
C PRO A 130 14.01 9.31 -4.34
N GLN A 131 14.89 8.29 -4.29
CA GLN A 131 14.56 6.90 -4.66
C GLN A 131 13.59 6.18 -3.70
N PHE A 132 13.40 6.71 -2.49
CA PHE A 132 12.55 6.11 -1.45
C PHE A 132 11.08 6.50 -1.59
N LEU A 133 10.81 7.62 -2.27
CA LEU A 133 9.48 8.19 -2.53
C LEU A 133 8.59 7.41 -3.50
N ARG A 134 9.12 6.31 -4.03
CA ARG A 134 8.35 5.38 -4.83
C ARG A 134 8.02 4.22 -3.90
N PRO A 135 6.79 3.65 -3.95
CA PRO A 135 6.62 2.29 -3.42
C PRO A 135 7.82 1.47 -3.90
N PRO A 136 8.53 0.74 -3.00
CA PRO A 136 9.86 0.19 -3.30
C PRO A 136 9.74 -0.49 -4.65
N LYS A 137 10.42 0.05 -5.68
CA LYS A 137 10.10 -0.27 -7.08
C LYS A 137 10.06 -1.78 -7.20
N LEU A 138 8.85 -2.34 -7.22
CA LEU A 138 8.75 -3.77 -7.07
C LEU A 138 9.27 -4.37 -8.36
N LEU A 139 10.28 -5.21 -8.23
CA LEU A 139 10.90 -5.84 -9.37
C LEU A 139 10.10 -7.07 -9.70
N ARG A 140 9.62 -7.10 -10.94
CA ARG A 140 9.02 -8.29 -11.52
C ARG A 140 10.05 -9.42 -11.46
N SER A 141 9.73 -10.43 -10.67
CA SER A 141 10.53 -11.60 -10.40
C SER A 141 9.75 -12.84 -10.82
N GLU A 142 10.43 -13.81 -11.42
CA GLU A 142 9.85 -15.09 -11.79
C GLU A 142 10.25 -16.12 -10.74
N LEU A 143 9.28 -16.61 -9.98
CA LEU A 143 9.49 -17.65 -8.97
C LEU A 143 8.76 -18.93 -9.38
N THR A 144 9.36 -20.07 -9.11
CA THR A 144 8.68 -21.35 -9.22
C THR A 144 7.97 -21.65 -7.90
N ILE A 145 6.64 -21.72 -7.94
CA ILE A 145 5.77 -21.98 -6.79
C ILE A 145 4.87 -23.16 -7.15
N SER A 146 4.84 -24.20 -6.32
CA SER A 146 4.07 -25.43 -6.60
C SER A 146 4.39 -26.06 -7.97
N GLY A 147 5.61 -25.86 -8.50
CA GLY A 147 6.06 -26.38 -9.79
C GLY A 147 5.66 -25.55 -11.02
N GLU A 148 4.99 -24.41 -10.85
CA GLU A 148 4.66 -23.49 -11.93
C GLU A 148 5.37 -22.14 -11.74
N THR A 149 5.84 -21.55 -12.85
CA THR A 149 6.46 -20.23 -12.82
C THR A 149 5.40 -19.15 -12.68
N LEU A 150 5.44 -18.44 -11.55
CA LEU A 150 4.60 -17.28 -11.28
C LEU A 150 5.45 -16.02 -11.32
N SER A 151 4.95 -15.00 -12.00
CA SER A 151 5.57 -13.68 -11.99
C SER A 151 4.92 -12.84 -10.89
N LEU A 152 5.74 -12.35 -9.95
CA LEU A 152 5.30 -11.50 -8.85
C LEU A 152 6.28 -10.34 -8.65
N HIS A 153 5.83 -9.35 -7.90
CA HIS A 153 6.54 -8.10 -7.69
C HIS A 153 7.17 -8.12 -6.30
N LEU A 154 8.51 -7.99 -6.22
CA LEU A 154 9.27 -8.09 -4.97
C LEU A 154 10.10 -6.83 -4.72
N PRO A 155 10.34 -6.46 -3.44
CA PRO A 155 11.27 -5.40 -3.11
C PRO A 155 12.69 -5.72 -3.62
N PRO A 156 13.45 -4.71 -4.07
CA PRO A 156 14.82 -4.90 -4.56
C PRO A 156 15.80 -5.33 -3.45
N THR A 157 15.38 -5.26 -2.19
CA THR A 157 16.15 -5.67 -1.01
C THR A 157 16.07 -7.17 -0.72
N VAL A 158 15.19 -7.90 -1.39
CA VAL A 158 15.00 -9.34 -1.17
C VAL A 158 16.18 -10.11 -1.79
N ASP A 159 16.87 -10.90 -0.96
CA ASP A 159 17.99 -11.75 -1.38
C ASP A 159 17.61 -13.23 -1.57
N GLY A 160 18.54 -14.05 -2.05
CA GLY A 160 18.28 -15.47 -2.35
C GLY A 160 17.66 -16.28 -1.19
N PRO A 161 18.20 -16.21 0.03
CA PRO A 161 17.57 -16.83 1.22
C PRO A 161 16.15 -16.32 1.49
N GLN A 162 15.92 -15.01 1.37
CA GLN A 162 14.58 -14.44 1.56
C GLN A 162 13.60 -14.87 0.47
N ILE A 163 14.05 -14.97 -0.79
CA ILE A 163 13.23 -15.53 -1.89
C ILE A 163 12.76 -16.94 -1.54
N GLN A 164 13.65 -17.80 -1.02
CA GLN A 164 13.27 -19.16 -0.62
C GLN A 164 12.23 -19.16 0.52
N ALA A 165 12.36 -18.26 1.50
CA ALA A 165 11.39 -18.12 2.57
C ALA A 165 10.02 -17.63 2.04
N ILE A 166 10.03 -16.71 1.07
CA ILE A 166 8.81 -16.22 0.41
C ILE A 166 8.13 -17.36 -0.35
N VAL A 167 8.88 -18.14 -1.16
CA VAL A 167 8.33 -19.30 -1.87
C VAL A 167 7.69 -20.29 -0.90
N GLN A 168 8.40 -20.66 0.17
CA GLN A 168 7.84 -21.58 1.19
C GLN A 168 6.59 -21.01 1.86
N HIS A 169 6.56 -19.71 2.14
CA HIS A 169 5.38 -19.06 2.69
C HIS A 169 4.21 -19.13 1.71
N LEU A 170 4.42 -18.75 0.45
CA LEU A 170 3.38 -18.78 -0.59
C LEU A 170 2.85 -20.20 -0.81
N GLU A 171 3.71 -21.21 -0.87
CA GLU A 171 3.30 -22.63 -0.99
C GLU A 171 2.50 -23.12 0.23
N SER A 172 2.67 -22.50 1.40
CA SER A 172 1.89 -22.83 2.60
C SER A 172 0.50 -22.20 2.62
N LEU A 173 0.23 -21.21 1.77
CA LEU A 173 -1.06 -20.50 1.75
C LEU A 173 -2.15 -21.35 1.08
N PRO A 174 -3.31 -21.55 1.72
CA PRO A 174 -4.41 -22.33 1.13
C PRO A 174 -4.91 -21.80 -0.21
N LEU A 175 -4.77 -20.49 -0.44
CA LEU A 175 -5.22 -19.80 -1.64
C LEU A 175 -4.22 -19.87 -2.80
N ILE A 176 -3.01 -20.43 -2.62
CA ILE A 176 -2.01 -20.40 -3.68
C ILE A 176 -2.44 -21.17 -4.94
N GLU A 177 -3.32 -22.16 -4.80
CA GLU A 177 -3.91 -22.91 -5.91
C GLU A 177 -5.05 -22.15 -6.60
N SER A 178 -5.54 -21.03 -6.03
CA SER A 178 -6.62 -20.23 -6.60
C SER A 178 -6.14 -19.38 -7.77
N PRO A 179 -6.73 -19.50 -8.98
CA PRO A 179 -6.38 -18.65 -10.11
C PRO A 179 -6.49 -17.15 -9.82
N ALA A 180 -7.52 -16.74 -9.06
CA ALA A 180 -7.75 -15.35 -8.68
C ALA A 180 -6.64 -14.82 -7.77
N PHE A 181 -6.20 -15.62 -6.79
CA PHE A 181 -5.12 -15.23 -5.90
C PHE A 181 -3.78 -15.15 -6.65
N ARG A 182 -3.52 -16.09 -7.56
CA ARG A 182 -2.31 -16.03 -8.39
C ARG A 182 -2.33 -14.84 -9.34
N ALA A 183 -3.49 -14.46 -9.87
CA ALA A 183 -3.65 -13.22 -10.65
C ALA A 183 -3.36 -11.99 -9.79
N PHE A 184 -3.90 -11.93 -8.57
CA PHE A 184 -3.62 -10.85 -7.60
C PHE A 184 -2.12 -10.64 -7.36
N LEU A 185 -1.36 -11.72 -7.15
CA LEU A 185 0.10 -11.65 -6.94
C LEU A 185 0.88 -11.08 -8.15
N THR A 186 0.28 -11.05 -9.34
CA THR A 186 0.92 -10.50 -10.54
C THR A 186 0.72 -8.99 -10.70
N LEU A 187 -0.16 -8.38 -9.89
CA LEU A 187 -0.41 -6.94 -9.94
C LEU A 187 0.87 -6.15 -9.61
N PRO A 188 1.12 -5.03 -10.30
CA PRO A 188 2.35 -4.24 -10.14
C PRO A 188 2.51 -3.62 -8.75
N ASP A 189 1.38 -3.37 -8.08
CA ASP A 189 1.34 -2.70 -6.78
C ASP A 189 1.29 -3.69 -5.60
N VAL A 190 1.29 -5.00 -5.88
CA VAL A 190 1.25 -6.06 -4.87
C VAL A 190 2.65 -6.56 -4.55
N ASP A 191 3.09 -6.32 -3.32
CA ASP A 191 4.34 -6.89 -2.79
C ASP A 191 4.17 -8.37 -2.45
N GLY A 192 4.75 -9.25 -3.28
CA GLY A 192 4.71 -10.70 -3.10
C GLY A 192 5.45 -11.23 -1.86
N SER A 193 6.19 -10.38 -1.15
CA SER A 193 6.83 -10.70 0.14
C SER A 193 5.98 -10.32 1.36
N ALA A 194 4.84 -9.64 1.14
CA ALA A 194 3.99 -9.18 2.21
C ALA A 194 3.41 -10.35 3.04
N THR A 195 3.27 -10.14 4.34
CA THR A 195 2.77 -11.19 5.25
C THR A 195 1.24 -11.25 5.33
N ASN A 196 0.56 -10.22 4.83
CA ASN A 196 -0.90 -10.05 4.85
C ASN A 196 -1.54 -10.28 3.47
N LEU A 197 -0.87 -10.98 2.55
CA LEU A 197 -1.34 -11.18 1.16
C LEU A 197 -2.78 -11.72 1.07
N VAL A 198 -3.16 -12.64 1.96
CA VAL A 198 -4.51 -13.22 1.98
C VAL A 198 -5.56 -12.19 2.38
N GLU A 199 -5.27 -11.35 3.37
CA GLU A 199 -6.19 -10.29 3.81
C GLU A 199 -6.33 -9.23 2.72
N SER A 200 -5.22 -8.79 2.14
CA SER A 200 -5.23 -7.86 1.01
C SER A 200 -5.99 -8.42 -0.19
N PHE A 201 -5.79 -9.70 -0.54
CA PHE A 201 -6.59 -10.32 -1.59
C PHE A 201 -8.10 -10.23 -1.31
N HIS A 202 -8.54 -10.53 -0.08
CA HIS A 202 -9.96 -10.44 0.26
C HIS A 202 -10.51 -9.02 0.26
N GLU A 203 -9.67 -8.02 0.55
CA GLU A 203 -10.05 -6.61 0.52
C GLU A 203 -10.18 -6.08 -0.91
N PHE A 204 -9.25 -6.44 -1.79
CA PHE A 204 -9.19 -5.89 -3.15
C PHE A 204 -9.96 -6.73 -4.17
N TYR A 205 -10.16 -8.03 -3.96
CA TYR A 205 -10.82 -8.88 -4.95
C TYR A 205 -12.30 -8.54 -5.11
N VAL A 206 -12.69 -8.20 -6.34
CA VAL A 206 -14.07 -7.84 -6.71
C VAL A 206 -14.80 -9.05 -7.27
N GLY A 207 -14.18 -9.78 -8.20
CA GLY A 207 -14.82 -10.93 -8.82
C GLY A 207 -14.09 -11.50 -10.04
N HIS A 208 -14.68 -12.58 -10.56
CA HIS A 208 -14.28 -13.25 -11.80
C HIS A 208 -15.42 -13.15 -12.82
N PHE A 209 -15.07 -12.86 -14.07
CA PHE A 209 -16.02 -12.71 -15.17
C PHE A 209 -15.53 -13.47 -16.40
N ASP A 210 -16.44 -14.17 -17.09
CA ASP A 210 -16.06 -14.97 -18.26
C ASP A 210 -16.00 -14.14 -19.56
N THR A 211 -16.60 -12.94 -19.57
CA THR A 211 -16.70 -12.09 -20.77
C THR A 211 -16.54 -10.61 -20.43
N TYR A 212 -16.07 -9.82 -21.40
CA TYR A 212 -15.97 -8.36 -21.29
C TYR A 212 -17.33 -7.72 -21.01
N SER A 213 -18.39 -8.12 -21.73
CA SER A 213 -19.73 -7.58 -21.48
C SER A 213 -20.18 -7.92 -20.06
N GLY A 214 -20.03 -9.16 -19.59
CA GLY A 214 -20.37 -9.53 -18.21
C GLY A 214 -19.64 -8.69 -17.15
N LEU A 215 -18.35 -8.41 -17.39
CA LEU A 215 -17.56 -7.53 -16.54
C LEU A 215 -18.11 -6.09 -16.54
N ILE A 216 -18.39 -5.52 -17.72
CA ILE A 216 -18.88 -4.14 -17.84
C ILE A 216 -20.24 -3.99 -17.17
N TYR A 217 -21.18 -4.90 -17.41
CA TYR A 217 -22.50 -4.86 -16.77
C TYR A 217 -22.42 -4.99 -15.24
N ALA A 218 -21.44 -5.74 -14.73
CA ALA A 218 -21.27 -5.92 -13.29
C ALA A 218 -20.56 -4.73 -12.61
N LEU A 219 -19.57 -4.12 -13.27
CA LEU A 219 -18.69 -3.11 -12.68
C LEU A 219 -19.06 -1.67 -13.06
N SER A 220 -20.07 -1.48 -13.91
CA SER A 220 -20.56 -0.17 -14.31
C SER A 220 -22.09 -0.13 -14.28
N PRO A 221 -22.70 1.06 -14.14
CA PRO A 221 -24.15 1.22 -14.21
C PRO A 221 -24.68 1.21 -15.66
N LEU A 222 -24.05 0.43 -16.56
CA LEU A 222 -24.40 0.37 -17.98
C LEU A 222 -25.86 -0.03 -18.20
N GLU A 223 -26.40 -0.95 -17.40
CA GLU A 223 -27.81 -1.36 -17.48
C GLU A 223 -28.76 -0.20 -17.22
N GLU A 224 -28.47 0.62 -16.20
CA GLU A 224 -29.25 1.82 -15.89
C GLU A 224 -29.17 2.86 -17.02
N TRP A 225 -27.98 3.07 -17.57
CA TRP A 225 -27.77 3.97 -18.70
C TRP A 225 -28.50 3.52 -19.96
N GLN A 226 -28.45 2.23 -20.29
CA GLN A 226 -29.16 1.65 -21.41
C GLN A 226 -30.68 1.74 -21.24
N THR A 227 -31.18 1.54 -20.02
CA THR A 227 -32.59 1.73 -19.69
C THR A 227 -33.01 3.18 -19.93
N ALA A 228 -32.23 4.14 -19.44
CA ALA A 228 -32.49 5.57 -19.64
C ALA A 228 -32.43 5.97 -21.13
N LEU A 229 -31.46 5.45 -21.88
CA LEU A 229 -31.35 5.69 -23.33
C LEU A 229 -32.52 5.07 -24.10
N GLY A 230 -32.98 3.89 -23.70
CA GLY A 230 -34.16 3.23 -24.25
C GLY A 230 -35.43 4.04 -24.05
N GLN A 231 -35.61 4.64 -22.86
CA GLN A 231 -36.72 5.54 -22.61
C GLN A 231 -36.63 6.80 -23.48
N TRP A 232 -35.45 7.43 -23.56
CA TRP A 232 -35.24 8.61 -24.37
C TRP A 232 -35.50 8.36 -25.86
N THR A 233 -35.04 7.23 -26.42
CA THR A 233 -35.29 6.88 -27.83
C THR A 233 -36.79 6.69 -28.10
N ALA A 234 -37.51 6.01 -27.20
CA ALA A 234 -38.95 5.82 -27.30
C ALA A 234 -39.72 7.16 -27.27
N GLU A 235 -39.35 8.07 -26.35
CA GLU A 235 -39.96 9.40 -26.24
C GLU A 235 -39.75 10.26 -27.50
N ASN A 236 -38.67 10.02 -28.24
CA ASN A 236 -38.32 10.75 -29.46
C ASN A 236 -38.73 10.01 -30.75
N GLY A 237 -39.45 8.88 -30.64
CA GLY A 237 -39.91 8.10 -31.79
C GLY A 237 -38.78 7.40 -32.57
N LEU A 238 -37.63 7.19 -31.93
CA LEU A 238 -36.51 6.47 -32.50
C LEU A 238 -36.58 4.98 -32.14
N PRO A 239 -36.14 4.08 -33.03
CA PRO A 239 -35.92 2.67 -32.69
C PRO A 239 -34.91 2.54 -31.54
N HIS A 240 -35.09 1.53 -30.69
CA HIS A 240 -34.20 1.28 -29.55
C HIS A 240 -32.72 1.07 -29.96
N GLU A 241 -32.49 0.49 -31.14
CA GLU A 241 -31.16 0.21 -31.70
C GLU A 241 -30.54 1.43 -32.42
N ALA A 242 -31.26 2.56 -32.53
CA ALA A 242 -30.76 3.72 -33.25
C ALA A 242 -29.59 4.42 -32.55
N VAL A 243 -29.47 4.24 -31.23
CA VAL A 243 -28.38 4.78 -30.41
C VAL A 243 -27.96 3.70 -29.41
N THR A 244 -26.68 3.37 -29.37
CA THR A 244 -26.10 2.39 -28.44
C THR A 244 -24.89 2.98 -27.73
N PHE A 245 -24.58 2.46 -26.55
CA PHE A 245 -23.32 2.77 -25.88
C PHE A 245 -22.17 2.02 -26.56
N ASP A 246 -21.03 2.69 -26.66
CA ASP A 246 -19.78 2.05 -27.06
C ASP A 246 -19.19 1.32 -25.84
N GLU A 247 -19.35 -0.01 -25.81
CA GLU A 247 -18.82 -0.84 -24.72
C GLU A 247 -17.29 -0.72 -24.56
N GLY A 248 -16.55 -0.38 -25.64
CA GLY A 248 -15.11 -0.17 -25.57
C GLY A 248 -14.74 1.03 -24.72
N ILE A 249 -15.46 2.14 -24.88
CA ILE A 249 -15.25 3.36 -24.06
C ILE A 249 -15.62 3.10 -22.61
N VAL A 250 -16.71 2.35 -22.36
CA VAL A 250 -17.10 2.00 -20.99
C VAL A 250 -16.06 1.08 -20.35
N LEU A 251 -15.50 0.13 -21.10
CA LEU A 251 -14.44 -0.75 -20.61
C LEU A 251 -13.17 0.03 -20.23
N GLU A 252 -12.77 1.02 -21.03
CA GLU A 252 -11.65 1.91 -20.68
C GLU A 252 -11.90 2.62 -19.36
N GLN A 253 -13.11 3.16 -19.16
CA GLN A 253 -13.47 3.79 -17.89
C GLN A 253 -13.48 2.82 -16.71
N VAL A 254 -13.93 1.57 -16.91
CA VAL A 254 -13.88 0.55 -15.86
C VAL A 254 -12.42 0.22 -15.50
N ARG A 255 -11.52 0.14 -16.49
CA ARG A 255 -10.07 -0.09 -16.26
C ARG A 255 -9.35 1.07 -15.56
N GLU A 256 -9.90 2.29 -15.61
CA GLU A 256 -9.40 3.40 -14.81
C GLU A 256 -9.69 3.22 -13.32
N VAL A 257 -10.82 2.59 -12.97
CA VAL A 257 -11.26 2.41 -11.57
C VAL A 257 -10.76 1.09 -10.98
N TYR A 258 -10.68 0.03 -11.78
CA TYR A 258 -10.34 -1.32 -11.35
C TYR A 258 -9.11 -1.85 -12.07
N ASP A 259 -8.32 -2.65 -11.38
CA ASP A 259 -7.29 -3.48 -12.02
C ASP A 259 -7.94 -4.74 -12.59
N ILE A 260 -7.84 -4.93 -13.91
CA ILE A 260 -8.46 -6.05 -14.62
C ILE A 260 -7.39 -6.88 -15.32
N LEU A 261 -7.22 -8.11 -14.87
CA LEU A 261 -6.32 -9.09 -15.44
C LEU A 261 -7.07 -10.12 -16.27
N GLU A 262 -6.62 -10.29 -17.51
CA GLU A 262 -7.09 -11.36 -18.39
C GLU A 262 -6.18 -12.59 -18.22
N LYS A 263 -6.75 -13.70 -17.78
CA LYS A 263 -6.00 -14.96 -17.61
C LYS A 263 -6.92 -16.16 -17.86
N ASP A 264 -6.41 -17.15 -18.60
CA ASP A 264 -7.10 -18.40 -18.93
C ASP A 264 -8.49 -18.20 -19.57
N GLY A 265 -8.67 -17.10 -20.32
CA GLY A 265 -9.93 -16.76 -20.99
C GLY A 265 -10.98 -16.11 -20.09
N GLY A 266 -10.64 -15.78 -18.84
CA GLY A 266 -11.50 -15.02 -17.93
C GLY A 266 -10.84 -13.72 -17.43
N PHE A 267 -11.64 -12.91 -16.74
CA PHE A 267 -11.26 -11.60 -16.23
C PHE A 267 -11.37 -11.57 -14.71
N TYR A 268 -10.27 -11.24 -14.06
CA TYR A 268 -10.21 -11.03 -12.61
C TYR A 268 -10.14 -9.54 -12.34
N ALA A 269 -11.09 -9.04 -11.55
CA ALA A 269 -11.17 -7.63 -11.20
C ALA A 269 -10.76 -7.39 -9.73
N PHE A 270 -9.99 -6.33 -9.53
CA PHE A 270 -9.52 -5.88 -8.23
C PHE A 270 -9.75 -4.38 -8.06
N ASN A 271 -10.05 -3.94 -6.85
CA ASN A 271 -10.03 -2.52 -6.49
C ASN A 271 -8.58 -2.00 -6.54
N LYS A 272 -8.41 -0.72 -6.91
CA LYS A 272 -7.14 0.01 -6.85
C LYS A 272 -6.91 0.68 -5.49
#